data_AF-A0A9P0J959-F1
#
_entry.id   AF-A0A9P0J959-F1
#
_cell.length_a   1.000
_cell.length_b   1.000
_cell.length_c   1.000
_cell.angle_alpha   90.00
_cell.angle_beta   90.00
_cell.angle_gamma   90.00
#
_symmetry.space_group_name_H-M   'P 1'
#
loop_
_entity.id
_entity.type
_entity.pdbx_description
1 polymer ?
#
loop_
_entity_poly.entity_id
_entity_poly.type
_entity_poly.pdbx_seq_one_letter_code
_entity_poly.pdbx_strand_id
1 'polypeptide(L)'
;MDGGFLYGGVGKFNEPLLTCLAISWAINYLLLTASNKSMQYVKIFGSIAPFALLAFVSSAIMTDNDAWGGFNLLFDTSTIDFLDLQSWRRAAEQVLYSLDVGTGHLIIYGANRSFHNNILGGVLLVTLLDTICAVTATIVVFGTANIVACKYHIQFSMVFKSGEPAR
;
A
#
# COMPACT_ATOMS: atom_id res chain seq x y z
N MET A 1 -41.77 6.81 -11.67
CA MET A 1 -41.34 7.90 -10.76
C MET A 1 -39.89 7.62 -10.49
N ASP A 2 -39.07 8.24 -11.31
CA ASP A 2 -37.75 7.73 -11.61
C ASP A 2 -36.78 8.38 -10.63
N GLY A 3 -36.32 7.57 -9.66
CA GLY A 3 -35.39 7.99 -8.60
C GLY A 3 -33.99 8.36 -9.10
N GLY A 4 -33.85 8.75 -10.37
CA GLY A 4 -32.60 9.15 -11.01
C GLY A 4 -32.17 10.60 -10.74
N PHE A 5 -32.96 11.39 -10.00
CA PHE A 5 -32.67 12.80 -9.78
C PHE A 5 -32.19 13.15 -8.35
N LEU A 6 -32.33 12.27 -7.36
CA LEU A 6 -32.21 12.69 -5.95
C LEU A 6 -30.78 12.82 -5.38
N TYR A 7 -29.71 12.57 -6.14
CA TYR A 7 -28.33 12.77 -5.63
C TYR A 7 -27.30 13.12 -6.72
N GLY A 8 -27.55 14.07 -7.63
CA GLY A 8 -26.47 14.63 -8.49
C GLY A 8 -25.55 13.65 -9.23
N GLY A 9 -26.00 12.43 -9.56
CA GLY A 9 -25.19 11.39 -10.19
C GLY A 9 -24.45 10.40 -9.27
N VAL A 10 -24.65 10.44 -7.94
CA VAL A 10 -23.97 9.58 -6.94
C VAL A 10 -24.43 8.09 -6.99
N GLY A 11 -25.38 7.76 -7.88
CA GLY A 11 -25.81 6.37 -8.10
C GLY A 11 -26.74 5.83 -7.02
N LYS A 12 -26.99 4.51 -7.06
CA LYS A 12 -27.85 3.81 -6.09
C LYS A 12 -27.06 3.41 -4.86
N PHE A 13 -27.75 3.34 -3.73
CA PHE A 13 -27.19 2.93 -2.46
C PHE A 13 -26.66 1.48 -2.51
N ASN A 14 -25.39 1.28 -2.16
CA ASN A 14 -24.75 -0.02 -2.12
C ASN A 14 -24.79 -0.58 -0.69
N GLU A 15 -25.81 -1.36 -0.39
CA GLU A 15 -26.06 -1.95 0.94
C GLU A 15 -24.86 -2.74 1.50
N PRO A 16 -24.20 -3.65 0.76
CA PRO A 16 -23.07 -4.39 1.31
C PRO A 16 -21.86 -3.49 1.60
N LEU A 17 -21.67 -2.40 0.84
CA LEU A 17 -20.60 -1.43 1.11
C LEU A 17 -20.88 -0.66 2.40
N LEU A 18 -22.13 -0.25 2.64
CA LEU A 18 -22.53 0.38 3.90
C LEU A 18 -22.31 -0.56 5.08
N THR A 19 -22.75 -1.81 4.96
CA THR A 19 -22.60 -2.79 6.04
C THR A 19 -21.13 -3.07 6.34
N CYS A 20 -20.28 -3.17 5.31
CA CYS A 20 -18.83 -3.27 5.48
C CYS A 20 -18.25 -2.04 6.21
N LEU A 21 -18.69 -0.84 5.84
CA LEU A 21 -18.27 0.41 6.49
C LEU A 21 -18.69 0.44 7.96
N ALA A 22 -19.93 0.06 8.27
CA ALA A 22 -20.44 0.02 9.64
C ALA A 22 -19.66 -0.98 10.51
N ILE A 23 -19.35 -2.16 9.98
CA ILE A 23 -18.52 -3.17 10.66
C ILE A 23 -17.11 -2.63 10.89
N SER A 24 -16.50 -1.98 9.90
CA SER A 24 -15.16 -1.38 10.02
C SER A 24 -15.10 -0.35 11.16
N TRP A 25 -16.09 0.54 11.24
CA TRP A 25 -16.18 1.53 12.33
C TRP A 25 -16.40 0.88 13.70
N ALA A 26 -17.23 -0.16 13.78
CA ALA A 26 -17.44 -0.91 15.02
C ALA A 26 -16.14 -1.57 15.51
N ILE A 27 -15.37 -2.18 14.60
CA ILE A 27 -14.05 -2.77 14.92
C ILE A 27 -13.09 -1.69 15.42
N ASN A 28 -13.01 -0.54 14.75
CA ASN A 28 -12.16 0.57 15.18
C ASN A 28 -12.52 1.06 16.59
N TYR A 29 -13.82 1.20 16.89
CA TYR A 29 -14.27 1.58 18.23
C TYR A 29 -13.89 0.53 19.29
N LEU A 30 -14.05 -0.76 19.00
CA LEU A 30 -13.65 -1.84 19.89
C LEU A 30 -12.14 -1.85 20.12
N LEU A 31 -11.34 -1.59 19.09
CA LEU A 31 -9.88 -1.50 19.22
C LEU A 31 -9.49 -0.31 20.12
N LEU A 32 -10.10 0.86 19.94
CA LEU A 32 -9.81 2.03 20.76
C LEU A 32 -10.18 1.84 22.24
N THR A 33 -11.25 1.10 22.52
CA THR A 33 -11.72 0.82 23.89
C THR A 33 -11.09 -0.44 24.51
N ALA A 34 -10.36 -1.24 23.74
CA ALA A 34 -9.71 -2.45 24.22
C ALA A 34 -8.60 -2.13 25.23
N SER A 35 -8.47 -3.00 26.24
CA SER A 35 -7.39 -2.92 27.22
C SER A 35 -6.00 -3.04 26.55
N ASN A 36 -5.00 -2.41 27.18
CA ASN A 36 -3.60 -2.42 26.75
C ASN A 36 -3.05 -3.83 26.43
N LYS A 37 -3.52 -4.88 27.12
CA LYS A 37 -3.10 -6.28 26.87
C LYS A 37 -3.60 -6.79 25.51
N SER A 38 -4.91 -6.66 25.23
CA SER A 38 -5.49 -7.08 23.95
C SER A 38 -4.90 -6.28 22.77
N MET A 39 -4.70 -4.98 22.97
CA MET A 39 -4.07 -4.09 21.98
C MET A 39 -2.64 -4.54 21.61
N GLN A 40 -1.86 -5.07 22.56
CA GLN A 40 -0.52 -5.59 22.27
C GLN A 40 -0.55 -6.78 21.31
N TYR A 41 -1.46 -7.75 21.50
CA TYR A 41 -1.60 -8.89 20.59
C TYR A 41 -2.02 -8.45 19.18
N VAL A 42 -2.98 -7.52 19.09
CA VAL A 42 -3.43 -6.97 17.79
C VAL A 42 -2.27 -6.28 17.08
N LYS A 43 -1.47 -5.47 17.78
CA LYS A 43 -0.28 -4.81 17.20
C LYS A 43 0.76 -5.83 16.71
N ILE A 44 1.03 -6.87 17.49
CA ILE A 44 1.98 -7.92 17.11
C ILE A 44 1.49 -8.61 15.83
N PHE A 45 0.23 -9.05 15.79
CA PHE A 45 -0.35 -9.68 14.60
C PHE A 45 -0.33 -8.74 13.39
N GLY A 46 -0.79 -7.50 13.55
CA GLY A 46 -0.81 -6.49 12.50
C GLY A 46 0.57 -6.14 11.95
N SER A 47 1.61 -6.22 12.78
CA SER A 47 3.00 -5.99 12.36
C SER A 47 3.68 -7.19 11.71
N ILE A 48 3.25 -8.43 11.98
CA ILE A 48 3.93 -9.65 11.47
C ILE A 48 3.23 -10.20 10.23
N ALA A 49 1.90 -10.20 10.22
CA ALA A 49 1.11 -10.81 9.15
C ALA A 49 1.42 -10.23 7.75
N PRO A 50 1.54 -8.90 7.56
CA PRO A 50 1.87 -8.33 6.26
C PRO A 50 3.24 -8.78 5.74
N PHE A 51 4.25 -8.87 6.61
CA PHE A 51 5.59 -9.31 6.21
C PHE A 51 5.62 -10.80 5.86
N ALA A 52 4.92 -11.63 6.63
CA ALA A 52 4.80 -13.06 6.34
C ALA A 52 4.09 -13.29 5.00
N LEU A 53 3.00 -12.57 4.74
CA LEU A 53 2.27 -12.63 3.48
C LEU A 53 3.16 -12.15 2.32
N LEU A 54 3.85 -11.03 2.48
CA LEU A 54 4.73 -10.47 1.46
C LEU A 54 5.86 -11.45 1.11
N ALA A 55 6.47 -12.09 2.11
CA ALA A 55 7.51 -13.10 1.90
C ALA A 55 6.97 -14.33 1.15
N PHE A 56 5.78 -14.81 1.51
CA PHE A 56 5.13 -15.94 0.84
C PHE A 56 4.76 -15.64 -0.62
N VAL A 57 4.16 -14.47 -0.88
CA VAL A 57 3.79 -14.08 -2.24
C VAL A 57 5.06 -13.84 -3.08
N SER A 58 6.08 -13.20 -2.52
CA SER A 58 7.35 -12.97 -3.21
C SER A 58 8.03 -14.28 -3.63
N SER A 59 8.07 -15.29 -2.77
CA SER A 59 8.67 -16.58 -3.13
C SER A 59 7.87 -17.32 -4.21
N ALA A 60 6.54 -17.23 -4.17
CA ALA A 60 5.67 -17.78 -5.20
C ALA A 60 5.93 -17.13 -6.58
N ILE A 61 6.01 -15.79 -6.63
CA ILE A 61 6.27 -15.05 -7.86
C ILE A 61 7.67 -15.32 -8.41
N MET A 62 8.69 -15.41 -7.56
CA MET A 62 10.07 -15.69 -8.00
C MET A 62 10.24 -17.09 -8.60
N THR A 63 9.33 -18.02 -8.30
CA THR A 63 9.36 -19.39 -8.84
C THR A 63 8.72 -19.47 -10.24
N ASP A 64 7.93 -18.46 -10.63
CA ASP A 64 7.25 -18.42 -11.92
C ASP A 64 8.18 -17.85 -13.01
N ASN A 65 8.39 -18.61 -14.10
CA ASN A 65 9.23 -18.18 -15.21
C ASN A 65 8.63 -16.99 -15.97
N ASP A 66 7.31 -16.86 -15.98
CA ASP A 66 6.62 -15.76 -16.66
C ASP A 66 6.76 -14.44 -15.89
N ALA A 67 7.20 -14.45 -14.63
CA ALA A 67 7.42 -13.22 -13.84
C ALA A 67 8.61 -12.39 -14.34
N TRP A 68 9.64 -13.03 -14.93
CA TRP A 68 10.90 -12.38 -15.31
C TRP A 68 10.74 -11.23 -16.31
N GLY A 69 9.78 -11.33 -17.23
CA GLY A 69 9.46 -10.24 -18.16
C GLY A 69 9.03 -8.96 -17.42
N GLY A 70 8.31 -9.09 -16.31
CA GLY A 70 7.91 -7.97 -15.46
C GLY A 70 9.09 -7.30 -14.76
N PHE A 71 10.10 -8.08 -14.34
CA PHE A 71 11.30 -7.54 -13.70
C PHE A 71 12.15 -6.72 -14.68
N ASN A 72 12.28 -7.19 -15.92
CA ASN A 72 12.99 -6.44 -16.96
C ASN A 72 12.33 -5.09 -17.23
N LEU A 73 10.99 -5.03 -17.22
CA LEU A 73 10.24 -3.78 -17.36
C LEU A 73 10.37 -2.87 -16.14
N LEU A 74 10.48 -3.44 -14.94
CA LEU A 74 10.66 -2.66 -13.70
C LEU A 74 12.01 -1.92 -13.67
N PHE A 75 13.08 -2.56 -14.12
CA PHE A 75 14.43 -2.00 -14.10
C PHE A 75 14.82 -1.30 -15.41
N ASP A 76 13.89 -1.18 -16.37
CA ASP A 76 14.12 -0.44 -17.61
C ASP A 76 14.17 1.07 -17.31
N THR A 77 15.39 1.61 -17.29
CA THR A 77 15.64 3.04 -17.03
C THR A 77 15.55 3.91 -18.28
N SER A 78 15.28 3.33 -19.46
CA SER A 78 15.27 4.05 -20.75
C SER A 78 14.18 5.14 -20.85
N THR A 79 13.17 5.06 -19.99
CA THR A 79 12.03 6.00 -19.97
C THR A 79 12.12 7.04 -18.86
N ILE A 80 13.15 7.00 -18.02
CA ILE A 80 13.29 7.88 -16.86
C ILE A 80 13.99 9.18 -17.27
N ASP A 81 13.30 10.31 -17.14
CA ASP A 81 13.90 11.63 -17.25
C ASP A 81 14.36 12.13 -15.87
N PHE A 82 15.65 11.98 -15.59
CA PHE A 82 16.24 12.42 -14.32
C PHE A 82 16.32 13.94 -14.17
N LEU A 83 16.16 14.71 -15.25
CA LEU A 83 16.21 16.18 -15.21
C LEU A 83 14.82 16.80 -14.99
N ASP A 84 13.76 16.01 -15.06
CA ASP A 84 12.40 16.47 -14.81
C ASP A 84 12.14 16.70 -13.30
N LEU A 85 11.92 17.96 -12.93
CA LEU A 85 11.59 18.35 -11.56
C LEU A 85 10.28 17.72 -11.05
N GLN A 86 9.32 17.45 -11.94
CA GLN A 86 8.05 16.83 -11.53
C GLN A 86 8.26 15.40 -11.04
N SER A 87 9.19 14.66 -11.66
CA SER A 87 9.55 13.30 -11.24
C SER A 87 10.14 13.27 -9.83
N TRP A 88 11.03 14.21 -9.50
CA TRP A 88 11.56 14.36 -8.14
C TRP A 88 10.50 14.79 -7.13
N ARG A 89 9.59 15.69 -7.50
CA ARG A 89 8.49 16.10 -6.62
C ARG A 89 7.60 14.90 -6.29
N ARG A 90 7.22 14.09 -7.28
CA ARG A 90 6.41 12.88 -7.09
C ARG A 90 7.11 11.84 -6.22
N ALA A 91 8.42 11.65 -6.39
CA ALA A 91 9.21 10.75 -5.56
C ALA A 91 9.22 11.23 -4.09
N ALA A 92 9.41 12.52 -3.85
CA ALA A 92 9.38 13.10 -2.51
C ALA A 92 7.98 12.97 -1.87
N GLU A 93 6.92 13.28 -2.61
CA GLU A 93 5.53 13.11 -2.16
C GLU A 93 5.26 11.65 -1.77
N GLN A 94 5.72 10.69 -2.58
CA GLN A 94 5.55 9.26 -2.31
C GLN A 94 6.25 8.81 -1.03
N VAL A 95 7.49 9.26 -0.78
CA VAL A 95 8.23 8.91 0.44
C VAL A 95 7.56 9.53 1.68
N LEU A 96 7.12 10.79 1.59
CA LEU A 96 6.42 11.46 2.69
C LEU A 96 5.08 10.80 3.02
N TYR A 97 4.34 10.37 1.98
CA TYR A 97 3.09 9.64 2.14
C TYR A 97 3.30 8.23 2.71
N SER A 98 4.34 7.50 2.25
CA SER A 98 4.68 6.15 2.73
C SER A 98 4.98 6.14 4.23
N LEU A 99 5.78 7.12 4.68
CA LEU A 99 6.16 7.26 6.09
C LEU A 99 5.10 7.97 6.95
N ASP A 100 3.97 8.39 6.37
CA ASP A 100 2.90 9.11 7.04
C ASP A 100 3.39 10.39 7.76
N VAL A 101 4.30 11.12 7.10
CA VAL A 101 4.90 12.33 7.69
C VAL A 101 3.90 13.48 7.67
N GLY A 102 3.62 14.04 8.85
CA GLY A 102 2.76 15.22 9.02
C GLY A 102 1.35 14.95 9.54
N THR A 103 0.97 13.69 9.75
CA THR A 103 -0.37 13.30 10.28
C THR A 103 -0.48 13.33 11.80
N GLY A 104 0.63 13.52 12.52
CA GLY A 104 0.67 13.58 13.98
C GLY A 104 0.94 12.24 14.68
N HIS A 105 0.76 11.10 14.00
CA HIS A 105 1.01 9.77 14.59
C HIS A 105 2.45 9.61 15.09
N LEU A 106 3.44 9.97 14.25
CA LEU A 106 4.86 9.92 14.59
C LEU A 106 5.23 10.86 15.75
N ILE A 107 4.57 12.02 15.83
CA ILE A 107 4.79 12.99 16.92
C ILE A 107 4.30 12.41 18.25
N ILE A 108 3.13 11.78 18.27
CA ILE A 108 2.57 11.12 19.47
C ILE A 108 3.46 9.95 19.91
N TYR A 109 3.97 9.15 18.96
CA TYR A 109 4.90 8.07 19.28
C TYR A 109 6.24 8.58 19.84
N GLY A 110 6.76 9.67 19.29
CA GLY A 110 7.96 10.34 19.78
C GLY A 110 7.77 10.92 21.19
N ALA A 111 6.63 11.56 21.46
CA ALA A 111 6.33 12.19 22.75
C ALA A 111 6.27 11.20 23.93
N ASN A 112 5.96 9.93 23.64
CA ASN A 112 5.89 8.85 24.64
C ASN A 112 7.25 8.12 24.87
N ARG A 113 8.33 8.53 24.18
CA ARG A 113 9.68 7.96 24.38
C ARG A 113 10.47 8.75 25.40
N SER A 114 11.35 8.06 26.15
CA SER A 114 12.33 8.71 27.02
C SER A 114 13.36 9.51 26.21
N PHE A 115 13.69 10.73 26.67
CA PHE A 115 14.63 11.66 26.03
C PHE A 115 16.04 11.10 25.82
N HIS A 116 16.44 10.09 26.59
CA HIS A 116 17.78 9.51 26.53
C HIS A 116 17.89 8.27 25.63
N ASN A 117 16.81 7.92 24.93
CA ASN A 117 16.78 6.75 24.07
C ASN A 117 17.26 7.10 22.64
N ASN A 118 17.97 6.18 21.97
CA ASN A 118 18.42 6.39 20.59
C ASN A 118 17.23 6.35 19.62
N ILE A 119 16.58 7.50 19.42
CA ILE A 119 15.47 7.67 18.48
C ILE A 119 15.95 7.53 17.05
N LEU A 120 17.14 8.05 16.74
CA LEU A 120 17.71 8.04 15.39
C LEU A 120 17.86 6.60 14.86
N GLY A 121 18.37 5.68 15.68
CA GLY A 121 18.50 4.27 15.30
C GLY A 121 17.16 3.60 15.00
N GLY A 122 16.12 3.90 15.79
CA GLY A 122 14.77 3.38 15.56
C GLY A 122 14.12 3.93 14.29
N VAL A 123 14.27 5.23 14.04
CA VAL A 123 13.75 5.89 12.83
C VAL A 123 14.44 5.37 11.57
N LEU A 124 15.76 5.21 11.60
CA LEU A 124 16.52 4.64 10.48
C LEU A 124 16.09 3.20 10.18
N LEU A 125 15.89 2.38 11.21
CA LEU A 125 15.42 1.00 11.03
C LEU A 125 14.03 0.95 10.38
N VAL A 126 13.09 1.77 10.85
CA VAL A 126 11.73 1.82 10.29
C VAL A 126 11.75 2.27 8.83
N THR A 127 12.51 3.33 8.52
CA THR A 127 12.63 3.85 7.15
C THR A 127 13.27 2.82 6.21
N LEU A 128 14.28 2.08 6.69
CA LEU A 128 14.93 1.02 5.94
C LEU A 128 13.97 -0.14 5.67
N LEU A 129 13.21 -0.58 6.67
CA LEU A 129 12.21 -1.63 6.52
C LEU A 129 11.10 -1.23 5.55
N ASP A 130 10.61 0.01 5.64
CA ASP A 130 9.62 0.56 4.71
C ASP A 130 10.14 0.50 3.26
N THR A 131 11.38 0.94 3.03
CA THR A 131 12.02 0.92 1.71
C THR A 131 12.16 -0.52 1.18
N ILE A 132 12.61 -1.46 2.01
CA ILE A 132 12.75 -2.88 1.63
C ILE A 132 11.38 -3.47 1.26
N CYS A 133 10.35 -3.19 2.06
CA CYS A 133 8.99 -3.64 1.80
C CYS A 133 8.44 -3.05 0.51
N ALA A 134 8.62 -1.75 0.27
CA ALA A 134 8.17 -1.08 -0.94
C ALA A 134 8.83 -1.67 -2.20
N VAL A 135 10.15 -1.90 -2.16
CA VAL A 135 10.87 -2.54 -3.27
C VAL A 135 10.37 -3.97 -3.50
N THR A 136 10.24 -4.76 -2.44
CA THR A 136 9.75 -6.16 -2.53
C THR A 136 8.33 -6.21 -3.08
N ALA A 137 7.44 -5.35 -2.61
CA ALA A 137 6.07 -5.25 -3.10
C ALA A 137 6.02 -4.83 -4.57
N THR A 138 6.89 -3.91 -5.00
CA THR A 138 6.99 -3.49 -6.40
C THR A 138 7.40 -4.66 -7.31
N ILE A 139 8.39 -5.45 -6.89
CA ILE A 139 8.79 -6.68 -7.60
C ILE A 139 7.60 -7.63 -7.73
N VAL A 140 6.88 -7.88 -6.63
CA VAL A 140 5.68 -8.74 -6.64
C VAL A 140 4.61 -8.24 -7.61
N VAL A 141 4.31 -6.94 -7.59
CA VAL A 141 3.27 -6.33 -8.45
C VAL A 141 3.67 -6.44 -9.93
N PHE A 142 4.91 -6.11 -10.30
CA PHE A 142 5.38 -6.19 -11.68
C PHE A 142 5.46 -7.64 -12.18
N GLY A 143 5.93 -8.57 -11.34
CA GLY A 143 5.94 -10.00 -11.65
C GLY A 143 4.53 -10.55 -11.87
N THR A 144 3.60 -10.26 -10.96
CA THR A 144 2.20 -10.68 -11.08
C THR A 144 1.53 -10.08 -12.31
N ALA A 145 1.77 -8.79 -12.58
CA ALA A 145 1.21 -8.13 -13.75
C ALA A 145 1.69 -8.77 -15.06
N ASN A 146 2.97 -9.19 -15.13
CA ASN A 146 3.48 -9.85 -16.32
C ASN A 146 2.94 -11.29 -16.48
N ILE A 147 2.80 -12.04 -15.38
CA ILE A 147 2.14 -13.36 -15.41
C ILE A 147 0.71 -13.23 -15.96
N VAL A 148 -0.04 -12.21 -15.50
CA VAL A 148 -1.39 -11.93 -16.01
C VAL A 148 -1.37 -11.54 -17.49
N ALA A 149 -0.42 -10.69 -17.91
CA ALA A 149 -0.27 -10.29 -19.30
C ALA A 149 0.01 -11.49 -20.22
N CYS A 150 0.94 -12.37 -19.83
CA CYS A 150 1.27 -13.60 -20.54
C CYS A 150 0.06 -14.54 -20.61
N LYS A 151 -0.63 -14.74 -19.48
CA LYS A 151 -1.78 -15.66 -19.39
C LYS A 151 -2.96 -15.25 -20.27
N TYR A 152 -3.24 -13.95 -20.40
CA TYR A 152 -4.36 -13.45 -21.21
C TYR A 152 -3.93 -12.91 -22.57
N HIS A 153 -2.65 -13.01 -22.94
CA HIS A 153 -2.07 -12.45 -24.16
C HIS A 153 -2.41 -10.96 -24.38
N ILE A 154 -2.44 -10.19 -23.29
CA ILE A 154 -2.71 -8.74 -23.31
C ILE A 154 -1.40 -7.96 -23.14
N GLN A 155 -1.38 -6.71 -23.61
CA GLN A 155 -0.23 -5.85 -23.35
C GLN A 155 -0.09 -5.52 -21.87
N PHE A 156 1.14 -5.50 -21.37
CA PHE A 156 1.46 -5.19 -19.97
C PHE A 156 0.83 -3.87 -19.49
N SER A 157 0.81 -2.84 -20.34
CA SER A 157 0.22 -1.53 -20.04
C SER A 157 -1.30 -1.58 -19.81
N MET A 158 -2.00 -2.58 -20.33
CA MET A 158 -3.45 -2.75 -20.10
C MET A 158 -3.76 -3.32 -18.72
N VAL A 159 -2.82 -4.07 -18.12
CA VAL A 159 -3.01 -4.68 -16.78
C VAL A 159 -3.20 -3.60 -15.71
N PHE A 160 -2.51 -2.48 -15.83
CA PHE A 160 -2.60 -1.35 -14.89
C PHE A 160 -3.71 -0.35 -15.23
N LYS A 161 -4.35 -0.47 -16.40
CA LYS A 161 -5.42 0.43 -16.85
C LYS A 161 -6.83 -0.03 -16.43
N SER A 162 -6.96 -0.86 -15.39
CA SER A 162 -8.28 -1.36 -14.94
C SER A 162 -9.13 -0.35 -14.15
N GLY A 163 -8.75 0.94 -14.14
CA GLY A 163 -9.63 2.04 -13.78
C GLY A 163 -10.32 2.61 -15.03
N GLU A 164 -11.63 2.83 -14.94
CA GLU A 164 -12.54 3.28 -16.00
C GLU A 164 -11.88 4.27 -16.98
N PRO A 165 -11.95 4.05 -18.31
CA PRO A 165 -11.42 5.01 -19.27
C PRO A 165 -12.18 6.32 -19.07
N ALA A 166 -11.44 7.38 -18.69
CA ALA A 166 -11.97 8.73 -18.58
C ALA A 166 -12.79 9.04 -19.84
N ARG A 167 -14.09 9.25 -19.64
CA ARG A 167 -14.98 9.81 -20.64
C ARG A 167 -14.65 11.27 -20.89
#